data_AF-G0UNW5-F1
#
_entry.id   AF-G0UNW5-F1
#
_cell.length_a   1.000
_cell.length_b   1.000
_cell.length_c   1.000
_cell.angle_alpha   90.00
_cell.angle_beta   90.00
_cell.angle_gamma   90.00
#
_symmetry.space_group_name_H-M   'P 1'
#
loop_
_entity.id
_entity.type
_entity.pdbx_description
1 polymer ?
#
loop_
_entity_poly.entity_id
_entity_poly.type
_entity_poly.pdbx_seq_one_letter_code
_entity_poly.pdbx_strand_id
1 'polypeptide(L)'
;MLGIIGVDSGTLLLCTVGLVIGLLVPLAVLGVLGQRCQAANQRLATSRRRKAVEFREKLRKRKGEPSSAPFHNNGEIPEANGAEISSESDSGEEEDVVDSSDETEFERIEELRLKMILVIRSDGKKIPAQTVATRAADAAMSLVEAVQSSAAAEDWKRWYLWWNMAGCTKITLKSSSVEELQRLLAEAHGRGLPCCSGYSDSGVVSFPTAGPGSDESELTVVAVGPVPSDIVNPLTGSLKLFS
;
A
#
# COMPACT_ATOMS: atom_id res chain seq x y z
N MET A 1 -32.32 -10.45 -60.88
CA MET A 1 -31.88 -11.83 -60.62
C MET A 1 -30.80 -11.80 -59.54
N LEU A 2 -31.15 -12.08 -58.29
CA LEU A 2 -30.17 -12.33 -57.23
C LEU A 2 -29.85 -13.82 -57.27
N GLY A 3 -28.66 -14.17 -57.80
CA GLY A 3 -28.19 -15.54 -57.83
C GLY A 3 -27.84 -16.00 -56.42
N ILE A 4 -28.61 -16.95 -55.89
CA ILE A 4 -28.30 -17.62 -54.63
C ILE A 4 -27.11 -18.55 -54.90
N ILE A 5 -25.94 -18.14 -54.41
CA ILE A 5 -24.71 -18.95 -54.45
C ILE A 5 -24.94 -20.13 -53.49
N GLY A 6 -25.02 -21.34 -54.03
CA GLY A 6 -25.08 -22.57 -53.23
C GLY A 6 -23.74 -22.78 -52.53
N VAL A 7 -23.68 -22.44 -51.25
CA VAL A 7 -22.51 -22.70 -50.41
C VAL A 7 -22.49 -24.19 -50.08
N ASP A 8 -21.40 -24.88 -50.45
CA ASP A 8 -21.20 -26.29 -50.14
C ASP A 8 -21.15 -26.53 -48.61
N SER A 9 -21.86 -27.56 -48.14
CA SER A 9 -21.97 -27.90 -46.72
C SER A 9 -20.59 -28.13 -46.07
N GLY A 10 -19.61 -28.63 -46.84
CA GLY A 10 -18.23 -28.78 -46.38
C GLY A 10 -17.54 -27.44 -46.07
N THR A 11 -17.81 -26.41 -46.88
CA THR A 11 -17.25 -25.07 -46.68
C THR A 11 -17.87 -24.39 -45.46
N LEU A 12 -19.19 -24.57 -45.24
CA LEU A 12 -19.88 -24.06 -44.05
C LEU A 12 -19.34 -24.71 -42.77
N LEU A 13 -19.08 -26.02 -42.80
CA LEU A 13 -18.50 -26.76 -41.68
C LEU A 13 -17.07 -26.29 -41.35
N LEU A 14 -16.21 -26.09 -42.37
CA LEU A 14 -14.86 -25.56 -42.15
C LEU A 14 -14.87 -24.14 -41.57
N CYS A 15 -15.75 -23.26 -42.06
CA CYS A 15 -15.88 -21.90 -41.54
C CYS A 15 -16.37 -21.87 -40.09
N THR A 16 -17.35 -22.71 -39.74
CA THR A 16 -17.87 -22.78 -38.36
C THR A 16 -16.84 -23.36 -37.40
N VAL A 17 -16.12 -24.42 -37.78
CA VAL A 17 -15.02 -24.98 -36.99
C VAL A 17 -13.90 -23.94 -36.82
N GLY A 18 -13.53 -23.23 -37.89
CA GLY A 18 -12.54 -22.16 -37.85
C GLY A 18 -12.93 -21.00 -36.92
N LEU A 19 -14.21 -20.60 -36.92
CA LEU A 19 -14.72 -19.55 -36.02
C LEU A 19 -14.73 -20.01 -34.57
N VAL A 20 -15.16 -21.26 -34.31
CA VAL A 20 -15.17 -21.84 -32.96
C VAL A 20 -13.75 -21.97 -32.41
N ILE A 21 -12.79 -22.48 -33.20
CA ILE A 21 -11.38 -22.56 -32.78
C ILE A 21 -10.81 -21.15 -32.59
N GLY A 22 -11.09 -20.24 -33.51
CA GLY A 22 -10.65 -18.84 -33.45
C GLY A 22 -11.17 -18.06 -32.26
N LEU A 23 -12.30 -18.49 -31.66
CA LEU A 23 -12.87 -17.85 -30.47
C LEU A 23 -12.47 -18.58 -29.17
N LEU A 24 -12.43 -19.92 -29.19
CA LEU A 24 -12.10 -20.71 -28.00
C LEU A 24 -10.62 -20.68 -27.63
N VAL A 25 -9.72 -20.69 -28.62
CA VAL A 25 -8.27 -20.71 -28.36
C VAL A 25 -7.79 -19.41 -27.69
N PRO A 26 -8.15 -18.20 -28.14
CA PRO A 26 -7.77 -16.97 -27.44
C PRO A 26 -8.35 -16.88 -26.02
N LEU A 27 -9.59 -17.31 -25.81
CA LEU A 27 -10.19 -17.34 -24.47
C LEU A 27 -9.47 -18.31 -23.53
N ALA A 28 -9.07 -19.48 -24.02
CA ALA A 28 -8.28 -20.44 -23.25
C ALA A 28 -6.88 -19.89 -22.93
N VAL A 29 -6.22 -19.24 -23.89
CA VAL A 29 -4.90 -18.62 -23.68
C VAL A 29 -4.98 -17.47 -22.67
N LEU A 30 -5.99 -16.60 -22.77
CA LEU A 30 -6.25 -15.53 -21.80
C LEU A 30 -6.57 -16.10 -20.41
N GLY A 31 -7.36 -17.18 -20.33
CA GLY A 31 -7.65 -17.87 -19.08
C GLY A 31 -6.40 -18.44 -18.41
N VAL A 32 -5.53 -19.11 -19.18
CA VAL A 32 -4.28 -19.68 -18.65
C VAL A 32 -3.28 -18.58 -18.25
N LEU A 33 -3.14 -17.52 -19.04
CA LEU A 33 -2.30 -16.37 -18.68
C LEU A 33 -2.82 -15.67 -17.42
N GLY A 34 -4.15 -15.49 -17.31
CA GLY A 34 -4.80 -14.94 -16.13
C GLY A 34 -4.56 -15.78 -14.88
N GLN A 35 -4.73 -17.11 -14.96
CA GLN A 35 -4.45 -18.03 -13.86
C GLN A 35 -2.98 -17.99 -13.42
N ARG A 36 -2.03 -17.94 -14.36
CA ARG A 36 -0.60 -17.85 -14.04
C ARG A 36 -0.23 -16.52 -13.39
N CYS A 37 -0.80 -15.42 -13.88
CA CYS A 37 -0.62 -14.10 -13.30
C CYS A 37 -1.19 -14.03 -11.87
N GLN A 38 -2.38 -14.60 -11.68
CA GLN A 38 -3.03 -14.68 -10.36
C GLN A 38 -2.21 -15.53 -9.38
N ALA A 39 -1.69 -16.68 -9.81
CA ALA A 39 -0.82 -17.53 -8.99
C ALA A 39 0.51 -16.84 -8.63
N ALA A 40 1.12 -16.09 -9.56
CA ALA A 40 2.33 -15.30 -9.29
C ALA A 40 2.06 -14.18 -8.27
N ASN A 41 0.92 -13.49 -8.40
CA ASN A 41 0.52 -12.45 -7.45
C ASN A 41 0.24 -13.04 -6.06
N GLN A 42 -0.40 -14.22 -5.99
CA GLN A 42 -0.60 -14.95 -4.73
C GLN A 42 0.71 -15.36 -4.06
N ARG A 43 1.71 -15.83 -4.82
CA ARG A 43 3.04 -16.18 -4.30
C ARG A 43 3.80 -14.97 -3.77
N LEU A 44 3.73 -13.84 -4.48
CA LEU A 44 4.30 -12.58 -4.02
C LEU A 44 3.61 -12.10 -2.75
N ALA A 45 2.29 -12.24 -2.65
CA ALA A 45 1.53 -11.90 -1.46
C ALA A 45 1.90 -12.77 -0.24
N THR A 46 2.09 -14.09 -0.42
CA THR A 46 2.52 -14.97 0.67
C THR A 46 3.96 -14.70 1.10
N SER A 47 4.86 -14.45 0.15
CA SER A 47 6.25 -14.06 0.43
C SER A 47 6.31 -12.73 1.21
N ARG A 48 5.55 -11.72 0.78
CA ARG A 48 5.41 -10.43 1.48
C ARG A 48 4.88 -10.62 2.91
N ARG A 49 3.88 -11.48 3.10
CA ARG A 49 3.33 -11.79 4.43
C ARG A 49 4.38 -12.42 5.35
N ARG A 50 5.15 -13.40 4.84
CA ARG A 50 6.23 -14.03 5.62
C ARG A 50 7.27 -13.00 6.03
N LYS A 51 7.75 -12.18 5.09
CA LYS A 51 8.69 -11.09 5.36
C LYS A 51 8.15 -10.06 6.36
N ALA A 52 6.86 -9.70 6.27
CA ALA A 52 6.23 -8.76 7.20
C ALA A 52 6.09 -9.34 8.62
N VAL A 53 5.83 -10.65 8.75
CA VAL A 53 5.82 -11.33 10.05
C VAL A 53 7.21 -11.34 10.66
N GLU A 54 8.22 -11.71 9.89
CA GLU A 54 9.62 -11.70 10.31
C GLU A 54 10.07 -10.30 10.73
N PHE A 55 9.74 -9.28 9.92
CA PHE A 55 9.96 -7.86 10.24
C PHE A 55 9.36 -7.47 11.60
N ARG A 56 8.13 -7.90 11.87
CA ARG A 56 7.45 -7.65 13.16
C ARG A 56 8.10 -8.39 14.32
N GLU A 57 8.60 -9.61 14.11
CA GLU A 57 9.33 -10.35 15.15
C GLU A 57 10.67 -9.69 15.47
N LYS A 58 11.41 -9.23 14.46
CA LYS A 58 12.66 -8.47 14.63
C LYS A 58 12.43 -7.18 15.43
N LEU A 59 11.39 -6.42 15.09
CA LEU A 59 10.94 -5.25 15.88
C LEU A 59 10.65 -5.60 17.35
N ARG A 60 9.99 -6.74 17.59
CA ARG A 60 9.66 -7.19 18.94
C ARG A 60 10.90 -7.60 19.73
N LYS A 61 11.87 -8.27 19.09
CA LYS A 61 13.15 -8.66 19.72
C LYS A 61 13.96 -7.43 20.14
N ARG A 62 14.15 -6.44 19.26
CA ARG A 62 14.85 -5.18 19.59
C ARG A 62 14.18 -4.38 20.71
N LYS A 63 12.84 -4.32 20.75
CA LYS A 63 12.11 -3.62 21.82
C LYS A 63 12.18 -4.34 23.18
N GLY A 64 12.51 -5.63 23.17
CA GLY A 64 12.68 -6.46 24.37
C GLY A 64 14.11 -6.49 24.92
N GLU A 65 15.11 -6.03 24.17
CA GLU A 65 16.47 -5.87 24.67
C GLU A 65 16.59 -4.59 25.49
N PRO A 66 17.06 -4.65 26.76
CA PRO A 66 17.29 -3.46 27.55
C PRO A 66 18.39 -2.62 26.90
N SER A 67 18.05 -1.38 26.54
CA SER A 67 19.00 -0.36 26.09
C SER A 67 20.04 -0.11 27.19
N SER A 68 21.25 -0.66 27.00
CA SER A 68 22.42 -0.39 27.83
C SER A 68 23.08 0.93 27.39
N ALA A 69 22.42 2.04 27.69
CA ALA A 69 23.12 3.32 27.82
C ALA A 69 23.62 3.44 29.28
N PRO A 70 24.92 3.69 29.54
CA PRO A 70 25.44 3.69 30.90
C PRO A 70 25.01 4.97 31.64
N PHE A 71 24.11 4.81 32.63
CA PHE A 71 23.94 5.77 33.70
C PHE A 71 24.63 5.25 34.96
N HIS A 72 25.52 6.07 35.50
CA HIS A 72 26.36 5.81 36.64
C HIS A 72 25.61 6.20 37.93
N ASN A 73 25.36 5.26 38.87
CA ASN A 73 25.67 5.45 40.30
C ASN A 73 25.39 4.22 41.19
N ASN A 74 26.14 4.17 42.28
CA ASN A 74 26.44 3.07 43.22
C ASN A 74 25.30 2.60 44.15
N GLY A 75 25.42 1.34 44.64
CA GLY A 75 24.77 0.86 45.88
C GLY A 75 24.68 -0.67 46.03
N GLU A 76 25.18 -1.20 47.16
CA GLU A 76 25.43 -2.58 47.62
C GLU A 76 24.34 -3.71 47.50
N ILE A 77 24.83 -4.96 47.54
CA ILE A 77 24.20 -6.33 47.58
C ILE A 77 23.92 -6.70 49.08
N PRO A 78 23.16 -7.76 49.56
CA PRO A 78 22.98 -9.09 48.94
C PRO A 78 21.72 -9.99 49.18
N GLU A 79 21.67 -11.05 48.33
CA GLU A 79 21.19 -12.46 48.54
C GLU A 79 19.71 -12.74 48.91
N ALA A 80 19.01 -13.85 48.55
CA ALA A 80 19.31 -15.15 47.91
C ALA A 80 17.99 -15.85 47.46
N ASN A 81 18.14 -16.92 46.66
CA ASN A 81 17.23 -18.07 46.38
C ASN A 81 15.93 -17.78 45.60
N GLY A 82 15.48 -18.55 44.61
CA GLY A 82 15.85 -19.85 44.06
C GLY A 82 14.58 -20.46 43.46
N ALA A 83 14.61 -20.97 42.23
CA ALA A 83 13.73 -22.04 41.73
C ALA A 83 14.02 -22.29 40.24
N GLU A 84 14.47 -23.50 39.98
CA GLU A 84 14.64 -24.13 38.69
C GLU A 84 13.29 -24.29 37.98
N ILE A 85 13.27 -24.15 36.65
CA ILE A 85 12.43 -25.04 35.84
C ILE A 85 13.16 -25.36 34.54
N SER A 86 13.50 -26.63 34.41
CA SER A 86 14.01 -27.27 33.21
C SER A 86 12.89 -27.45 32.20
N SER A 87 13.18 -27.18 30.93
CA SER A 87 12.61 -27.98 29.84
C SER A 87 13.63 -28.00 28.70
N GLU A 88 14.40 -29.07 28.67
CA GLU A 88 15.18 -29.51 27.53
C GLU A 88 14.23 -29.81 26.37
N SER A 89 14.57 -29.34 25.17
CA SER A 89 14.12 -29.93 23.90
C SER A 89 15.08 -29.51 22.79
N ASP A 90 16.04 -30.41 22.59
CA ASP A 90 16.56 -30.94 21.33
C ASP A 90 16.96 -29.97 20.20
N SER A 91 18.26 -29.99 19.96
CA SER A 91 19.05 -29.27 18.98
C SER A 91 18.84 -29.79 17.55
N GLY A 92 18.27 -28.94 16.70
CA GLY A 92 18.55 -28.93 15.27
C GLY A 92 19.17 -27.58 14.93
N GLU A 93 20.49 -27.46 15.06
CA GLU A 93 21.25 -26.31 14.59
C GLU A 93 21.30 -26.36 13.06
N GLU A 94 20.33 -25.72 12.40
CA GLU A 94 20.61 -25.10 11.11
C GLU A 94 21.27 -23.77 11.45
N GLU A 95 22.58 -23.66 11.21
CA GLU A 95 23.27 -22.37 11.20
C GLU A 95 22.63 -21.53 10.07
N ASP A 96 21.63 -20.74 10.44
CA ASP A 96 21.10 -19.67 9.59
C ASP A 96 22.26 -18.71 9.34
N VAL A 97 22.90 -18.85 8.18
CA VAL A 97 23.77 -17.83 7.62
C VAL A 97 22.88 -16.61 7.37
N VAL A 98 22.77 -15.75 8.37
CA VAL A 98 22.03 -14.49 8.28
C VAL A 98 22.75 -13.65 7.22
N ASP A 99 22.15 -13.54 6.05
CA ASP A 99 22.63 -12.64 5.00
C ASP A 99 22.66 -11.21 5.55
N SER A 100 23.88 -10.70 5.78
CA SER A 100 24.14 -9.34 6.29
C SER A 100 23.46 -8.22 5.49
N SER A 101 22.98 -8.53 4.28
CA SER A 101 22.22 -7.63 3.42
C SER A 101 20.85 -7.26 4.02
N ASP A 102 20.20 -8.17 4.75
CA ASP A 102 18.83 -8.00 5.26
C ASP A 102 18.74 -7.06 6.48
N GLU A 103 19.75 -7.06 7.36
CA GLU A 103 19.82 -6.13 8.50
C GLU A 103 19.94 -4.67 8.01
N THR A 104 20.68 -4.44 6.92
CA THR A 104 20.87 -3.11 6.34
C THR A 104 19.58 -2.57 5.69
N GLU A 105 18.73 -3.44 5.13
CA GLU A 105 17.44 -3.03 4.57
C GLU A 105 16.43 -2.72 5.68
N PHE A 106 16.44 -3.51 6.75
CA PHE A 106 15.59 -3.30 7.91
C PHE A 106 15.82 -1.93 8.57
N GLU A 107 17.08 -1.57 8.83
CA GLU A 107 17.43 -0.28 9.44
C GLU A 107 16.96 0.90 8.59
N ARG A 108 17.14 0.82 7.26
CA ARG A 108 16.64 1.84 6.32
C ARG A 108 15.11 1.99 6.36
N ILE A 109 14.37 0.90 6.48
CA ILE A 109 12.90 0.93 6.58
C ILE A 109 12.48 1.65 7.87
N GLU A 110 13.13 1.35 8.99
CA GLU A 110 12.85 1.97 10.29
C GLU A 110 13.17 3.47 10.30
N GLU A 111 14.32 3.86 9.73
CA GLU A 111 14.76 5.26 9.63
C GLU A 111 13.77 6.12 8.84
N LEU A 112 13.33 5.64 7.67
CA LEU A 112 12.43 6.40 6.79
C LEU A 112 11.05 6.62 7.40
N ARG A 113 10.63 5.78 8.36
CA ARG A 113 9.31 5.83 9.03
C ARG A 113 8.18 6.08 8.01
N LEU A 114 8.13 5.23 7.00
CA LEU A 114 7.19 5.37 5.88
C LEU A 114 5.75 5.38 6.37
N LYS A 115 4.95 6.30 5.82
CA LYS A 115 3.52 6.41 6.15
C LYS A 115 2.71 6.97 4.99
N MET A 116 1.42 6.66 5.03
CA MET A 116 0.41 7.30 4.20
C MET A 116 -0.44 8.22 5.07
N ILE A 117 -0.67 9.45 4.61
CA ILE A 117 -1.48 10.43 5.32
C ILE A 117 -2.84 10.52 4.62
N LEU A 118 -3.91 10.53 5.40
CA LEU A 118 -5.28 10.70 4.95
C LEU A 118 -5.83 11.96 5.61
N VAL A 119 -5.94 13.05 4.87
CA VAL A 119 -6.45 14.32 5.38
C VAL A 119 -7.93 14.44 5.05
N ILE A 120 -8.77 14.57 6.08
CA ILE A 120 -10.23 14.52 5.99
C ILE A 120 -10.79 15.91 6.31
N ARG A 121 -11.73 16.39 5.49
CA ARG A 121 -12.42 17.66 5.72
C ARG A 121 -13.28 17.62 6.98
N SER A 122 -13.18 18.65 7.81
CA SER A 122 -13.92 18.85 9.06
C SER A 122 -14.37 20.30 9.24
N ASP A 123 -14.92 20.89 8.17
CA ASP A 123 -15.37 22.28 8.04
C ASP A 123 -16.73 22.57 8.72
N GLY A 124 -17.11 21.77 9.72
CA GLY A 124 -18.41 21.84 10.39
C GLY A 124 -19.57 21.17 9.63
N LYS A 125 -19.37 20.77 8.37
CA LYS A 125 -20.33 19.90 7.67
C LYS A 125 -20.28 18.51 8.29
N LYS A 126 -21.44 18.01 8.71
CA LYS A 126 -21.56 16.67 9.29
C LYS A 126 -21.50 15.63 8.17
N ILE A 127 -20.29 15.21 7.81
CA ILE A 127 -20.08 14.13 6.85
C ILE A 127 -20.27 12.79 7.59
N PRO A 128 -21.13 11.87 7.09
CA PRO A 128 -21.31 10.58 7.72
C PRO A 128 -19.99 9.80 7.81
N ALA A 129 -19.74 9.13 8.95
CA ALA A 129 -18.52 8.35 9.16
C ALA A 129 -18.31 7.28 8.07
N GLN A 130 -19.40 6.67 7.58
CA GLN A 130 -19.38 5.71 6.48
C GLN A 130 -18.85 6.34 5.19
N THR A 131 -19.30 7.55 4.86
CA THR A 131 -18.83 8.30 3.69
C THR A 131 -17.35 8.63 3.80
N VAL A 132 -16.89 9.07 4.98
CA VAL A 132 -15.46 9.33 5.24
C VAL A 132 -14.63 8.05 5.06
N ALA A 133 -15.07 6.94 5.66
CA ALA A 133 -14.36 5.67 5.58
C ALA A 133 -14.26 5.16 4.13
N THR A 134 -15.36 5.17 3.38
CA THR A 134 -15.37 4.77 1.97
C THR A 134 -14.44 5.63 1.13
N ARG A 135 -14.52 6.96 1.27
CA ARG A 135 -13.68 7.88 0.49
C ARG A 135 -12.20 7.81 0.86
N ALA A 136 -11.90 7.56 2.14
CA ALA A 136 -10.52 7.35 2.59
C ALA A 136 -9.95 6.04 2.03
N ALA A 137 -10.74 4.97 1.99
CA ALA A 137 -10.34 3.71 1.38
C ALA A 137 -10.12 3.86 -0.13
N ASP A 138 -11.04 4.53 -0.82
CA ASP A 138 -10.97 4.79 -2.26
C ASP A 138 -9.74 5.63 -2.64
N ALA A 139 -9.50 6.73 -1.93
CA ALA A 139 -8.32 7.56 -2.15
C ALA A 139 -7.01 6.79 -1.90
N ALA A 140 -6.96 5.96 -0.85
CA ALA A 140 -5.78 5.14 -0.55
C ALA A 140 -5.54 4.06 -1.61
N MET A 141 -6.61 3.41 -2.10
CA MET A 141 -6.52 2.38 -3.14
C MET A 141 -6.06 2.99 -4.47
N SER A 142 -6.73 4.07 -4.90
CA SER A 142 -6.40 4.80 -6.13
C SER A 142 -4.96 5.31 -6.12
N LEU A 143 -4.50 5.80 -4.97
CA LEU A 143 -3.11 6.22 -4.79
C LEU A 143 -2.11 5.07 -4.95
N VAL A 144 -2.40 3.90 -4.35
CA VAL A 144 -1.56 2.71 -4.47
C VAL A 144 -1.55 2.17 -5.91
N GLU A 145 -2.66 2.25 -6.62
CA GLU A 145 -2.74 1.89 -8.04
C GLU A 145 -1.91 2.85 -8.90
N ALA A 146 -2.01 4.15 -8.66
CA ALA A 146 -1.20 5.18 -9.33
C ALA A 146 0.30 4.97 -9.07
N VAL A 147 0.69 4.64 -7.85
CA VAL A 147 2.10 4.33 -7.51
C VAL A 147 2.59 3.08 -8.25
N GLN A 148 1.78 2.03 -8.32
CA GLN A 148 2.17 0.77 -8.99
C GLN A 148 2.24 0.91 -10.52
N SER A 149 1.37 1.72 -11.11
CA SER A 149 1.32 1.98 -12.55
C SER A 149 2.32 3.04 -13.03
N SER A 150 2.89 3.83 -12.12
CA SER A 150 3.88 4.86 -12.46
C SER A 150 5.16 4.25 -13.04
N ALA A 151 5.45 4.56 -14.31
CA ALA A 151 6.68 4.10 -14.97
C ALA A 151 7.92 4.93 -14.59
N ALA A 152 7.73 6.16 -14.09
CA ALA A 152 8.80 7.15 -13.94
C ALA A 152 9.30 7.31 -12.49
N ALA A 153 8.61 6.74 -11.50
CA ALA A 153 8.90 6.96 -10.08
C ALA A 153 9.32 5.67 -9.38
N GLU A 154 10.56 5.23 -9.61
CA GLU A 154 11.14 4.05 -8.94
C GLU A 154 11.17 4.20 -7.42
N ASP A 155 11.40 5.42 -6.92
CA ASP A 155 11.33 5.71 -5.48
C ASP A 155 9.93 5.47 -4.89
N TRP A 156 8.87 5.81 -5.61
CA TRP A 156 7.50 5.59 -5.12
C TRP A 156 7.21 4.08 -4.98
N LYS A 157 7.64 3.27 -5.96
CA LYS A 157 7.50 1.81 -5.89
C LYS A 157 8.28 1.24 -4.72
N ARG A 158 9.52 1.70 -4.51
CA ARG A 158 10.37 1.29 -3.40
C ARG A 158 9.76 1.66 -2.04
N TRP A 159 9.31 2.90 -1.88
CA TRP A 159 8.61 3.34 -0.68
C TRP A 159 7.34 2.53 -0.45
N TYR A 160 6.57 2.23 -1.48
CA TYR A 160 5.39 1.37 -1.38
C TYR A 160 5.73 -0.04 -0.90
N LEU A 161 6.76 -0.68 -1.47
CA LEU A 161 7.18 -2.02 -1.07
C LEU A 161 7.59 -2.06 0.41
N TRP A 162 8.45 -1.14 0.82
CA TRP A 162 8.92 -1.04 2.21
C TRP A 162 7.81 -0.68 3.19
N TRP A 163 6.94 0.26 2.84
CA TRP A 163 5.76 0.60 3.64
C TRP A 163 4.82 -0.60 3.80
N ASN A 164 4.64 -1.39 2.74
CA ASN A 164 3.81 -2.58 2.75
C ASN A 164 4.39 -3.69 3.63
N MET A 165 5.72 -3.83 3.66
CA MET A 165 6.44 -4.73 4.58
C MET A 165 6.36 -4.25 6.03
N ALA A 166 6.44 -2.94 6.26
CA ALA A 166 6.41 -2.32 7.58
C ALA A 166 5.00 -2.25 8.22
N GLY A 167 3.98 -2.80 7.57
CA GLY A 167 2.62 -2.90 8.12
C GLY A 167 1.64 -1.82 7.64
N CYS A 168 1.98 -1.09 6.58
CA CYS A 168 1.08 -0.18 5.88
C CYS A 168 0.52 0.97 6.75
N THR A 169 1.37 1.62 7.55
CA THR A 169 1.00 2.71 8.46
C THR A 169 0.20 3.82 7.77
N LYS A 170 -1.00 4.11 8.28
CA LYS A 170 -1.87 5.21 7.82
C LYS A 170 -2.16 6.14 8.99
N ILE A 171 -2.09 7.45 8.75
CA ILE A 171 -2.41 8.47 9.75
C ILE A 171 -3.52 9.36 9.20
N THR A 172 -4.61 9.48 9.95
CA THR A 172 -5.75 10.32 9.60
C THR A 172 -5.64 11.68 10.27
N LEU A 173 -5.64 12.75 9.48
CA LEU A 173 -5.57 14.14 9.91
C LEU A 173 -6.86 14.87 9.53
N LYS A 174 -7.15 15.99 10.19
CA LYS A 174 -8.28 16.85 9.86
C LYS A 174 -7.85 18.14 9.20
N SER A 175 -8.56 18.49 8.13
CA SER A 175 -8.53 19.79 7.47
C SER A 175 -9.73 20.63 7.92
N SER A 176 -9.53 21.92 8.08
CA SER A 176 -10.55 22.89 8.45
C SER A 176 -11.42 23.33 7.27
N SER A 177 -10.97 23.14 6.03
CA SER A 177 -11.69 23.59 4.83
C SER A 177 -11.39 22.76 3.57
N VAL A 178 -12.12 23.03 2.48
CA VAL A 178 -11.85 22.42 1.16
C VAL A 178 -10.58 23.01 0.54
N GLU A 179 -10.40 24.31 0.70
CA GLU A 179 -9.28 25.07 0.16
C GLU A 179 -7.95 24.58 0.76
N GLU A 180 -7.95 24.21 2.04
CA GLU A 180 -6.80 23.59 2.69
C GLU A 180 -6.47 22.21 2.09
N LEU A 181 -7.49 21.40 1.73
CA LEU A 181 -7.27 20.13 1.02
C LEU A 181 -6.73 20.34 -0.40
N GLN A 182 -7.29 21.29 -1.16
CA GLN A 182 -6.83 21.63 -2.50
C GLN A 182 -5.39 22.14 -2.48
N ARG A 183 -5.06 23.03 -1.54
CA ARG A 183 -3.69 23.53 -1.33
C ARG A 183 -2.73 22.40 -1.04
N LEU A 184 -3.10 21.48 -0.14
CA LEU A 184 -2.28 20.34 0.23
C LEU A 184 -2.04 19.41 -0.96
N LEU A 185 -3.06 19.17 -1.79
CA LEU A 185 -2.93 18.37 -3.01
C LEU A 185 -2.00 19.05 -4.03
N ALA A 186 -2.18 20.35 -4.27
CA ALA A 186 -1.32 21.11 -5.18
C ALA A 186 0.14 21.16 -4.70
N GLU A 187 0.36 21.34 -3.40
CA GLU A 187 1.70 21.38 -2.80
C GLU A 187 2.38 20.00 -2.81
N ALA A 188 1.65 18.92 -2.50
CA ALA A 188 2.16 17.56 -2.62
C ALA A 188 2.59 17.25 -4.07
N HIS A 189 1.74 17.59 -5.04
CA HIS A 189 2.04 17.42 -6.46
C HIS A 189 3.24 18.25 -6.90
N GLY A 190 3.33 19.52 -6.48
CA GLY A 190 4.46 20.40 -6.78
C GLY A 190 5.80 19.90 -6.19
N ARG A 191 5.75 19.12 -5.11
CA ARG A 191 6.91 18.43 -4.51
C ARG A 191 7.21 17.06 -5.14
N GLY A 192 6.43 16.63 -6.14
CA GLY A 192 6.58 15.32 -6.77
C GLY A 192 6.23 14.15 -5.83
N LEU A 193 5.32 14.36 -4.89
CA LEU A 193 4.87 13.32 -3.97
C LEU A 193 3.65 12.58 -4.54
N PRO A 194 3.51 11.28 -4.27
CA PRO A 194 2.31 10.54 -4.66
C PRO A 194 1.13 11.06 -3.84
N CYS A 195 0.08 11.54 -4.51
CA CYS A 195 -1.13 12.03 -3.87
C CYS A 195 -2.39 11.74 -4.70
N CYS A 196 -3.53 11.59 -4.03
CA CYS A 196 -4.83 11.35 -4.64
C CYS A 196 -5.93 12.00 -3.81
N SER A 197 -7.02 12.41 -4.43
CA SER A 197 -8.24 12.88 -3.76
C SER A 197 -9.36 11.84 -3.85
N GLY A 198 -10.20 11.76 -2.81
CA GLY A 198 -11.42 10.96 -2.80
C GLY A 198 -12.64 11.83 -3.09
N TYR A 199 -13.22 11.67 -4.28
CA TYR A 199 -14.45 12.34 -4.73
C TYR A 199 -15.70 11.50 -4.44
N SER A 200 -16.89 12.05 -4.68
CA SER A 200 -18.16 11.39 -4.36
C SER A 200 -18.54 10.27 -5.33
N ASP A 201 -18.09 10.31 -6.60
CA ASP A 201 -18.63 9.39 -7.61
C ASP A 201 -17.80 9.20 -8.89
N SER A 202 -16.50 9.50 -8.89
CA SER A 202 -15.64 9.11 -10.02
C SER A 202 -14.41 8.38 -9.49
N GLY A 203 -14.31 7.10 -9.80
CA GLY A 203 -13.10 6.29 -9.60
C GLY A 203 -11.93 6.72 -10.50
N VAL A 204 -11.79 8.03 -10.72
CA VAL A 204 -10.76 8.65 -11.54
C VAL A 204 -9.96 9.55 -10.63
N VAL A 205 -8.67 9.23 -10.50
CA VAL A 205 -7.62 10.12 -9.97
C VAL A 205 -7.63 11.40 -10.80
N SER A 206 -8.50 12.33 -10.41
CA SER A 206 -8.60 13.64 -11.03
C SER A 206 -7.70 14.53 -10.21
N PHE A 207 -6.48 14.77 -10.73
CA PHE A 207 -5.83 16.05 -10.45
C PHE A 207 -6.88 17.14 -10.70
N PRO A 208 -7.02 18.16 -9.85
CA PRO A 208 -7.95 19.24 -10.12
C PRO A 208 -7.48 19.97 -11.39
N THR A 209 -7.87 19.47 -12.56
CA THR A 209 -8.06 20.31 -13.73
C THR A 209 -9.21 21.20 -13.34
N ALA A 210 -8.89 22.48 -13.16
CA ALA A 210 -9.81 23.57 -12.88
C ALA A 210 -10.81 23.77 -14.05
N GLY A 211 -11.64 22.76 -14.30
CA GLY A 211 -12.80 22.84 -15.16
C GLY A 211 -13.98 23.39 -14.35
N PRO A 212 -14.75 24.33 -14.90
CA PRO A 212 -15.91 24.88 -14.20
C PRO A 212 -17.01 23.81 -14.14
N GLY A 213 -17.21 23.19 -12.98
CA GLY A 213 -18.35 22.30 -12.74
C GLY A 213 -18.11 21.08 -11.84
N SER A 214 -16.88 20.76 -11.43
CA SER A 214 -16.67 19.79 -10.36
C SER A 214 -16.93 20.46 -9.02
N ASP A 215 -17.95 19.99 -8.31
CA ASP A 215 -18.38 20.56 -7.03
C ASP A 215 -17.22 20.52 -6.02
N GLU A 216 -16.63 21.68 -5.73
CA GLU A 216 -15.65 21.84 -4.63
C GLU A 216 -16.24 21.33 -3.29
N SER A 217 -17.58 21.35 -3.20
CA SER A 217 -18.36 20.75 -2.11
C SER A 217 -18.11 19.25 -1.92
N GLU A 218 -17.72 18.50 -2.94
CA GLU A 218 -17.58 17.05 -2.85
C GLU A 218 -16.21 16.59 -2.33
N LEU A 219 -15.16 17.40 -2.38
CA LEU A 219 -13.84 16.99 -1.91
C LEU A 219 -13.86 16.75 -0.39
N THR A 220 -13.63 15.51 0.02
CA THR A 220 -13.72 15.11 1.44
C THR A 220 -12.42 14.55 1.99
N VAL A 221 -11.65 13.83 1.17
CA VAL A 221 -10.39 13.21 1.61
C VAL A 221 -9.28 13.47 0.60
N VAL A 222 -8.08 13.75 1.08
CA VAL A 222 -6.84 13.71 0.30
C VAL A 222 -5.90 12.69 0.93
N ALA A 223 -5.39 11.78 0.11
CA ALA A 223 -4.37 10.81 0.47
C ALA A 223 -3.00 11.26 -0.07
N VAL A 224 -1.95 11.16 0.75
CA VAL A 224 -0.57 11.46 0.37
C VAL A 224 0.34 10.31 0.83
N GLY A 225 1.22 9.84 -0.04
CA GLY A 225 2.17 8.76 0.24
C GLY A 225 1.86 7.44 -0.49
N PRO A 226 2.41 6.30 -0.03
CA PRO A 226 3.36 6.19 1.08
C PRO A 226 4.67 6.92 0.79
N VAL A 227 5.21 7.59 1.80
CA VAL A 227 6.36 8.48 1.68
C VAL A 227 7.11 8.54 3.02
N PRO A 228 8.44 8.80 3.03
CA PRO A 228 9.19 8.99 4.26
C PRO A 228 8.61 10.09 5.15
N SER A 229 8.69 9.89 6.47
CA SER A 229 8.12 10.84 7.43
C SER A 229 8.70 12.24 7.30
N ASP A 230 10.01 12.35 7.07
CA ASP A 230 10.70 13.64 6.99
C ASP A 230 10.30 14.45 5.76
N ILE A 231 9.80 13.79 4.71
CA ILE A 231 9.33 14.44 3.49
C ILE A 231 7.89 14.95 3.63
N VAL A 232 7.02 14.19 4.31
CA VAL A 232 5.58 14.53 4.44
C VAL A 232 5.25 15.37 5.67
N ASN A 233 6.07 15.30 6.73
CA ASN A 233 5.88 16.10 7.94
C ASN A 233 5.88 17.62 7.69
N PRO A 234 6.75 18.18 6.84
CA PRO A 234 6.69 19.61 6.52
C PRO A 234 5.38 20.04 5.87
N LEU A 235 4.70 19.12 5.17
CA LEU A 235 3.42 19.38 4.50
C LEU A 235 2.22 19.21 5.45
N THR A 236 2.30 18.26 6.38
CA THR A 236 1.13 17.75 7.13
C THR A 236 1.24 17.89 8.64
N GLY A 237 2.41 18.26 9.17
CA GLY A 237 2.71 18.27 10.61
C GLY A 237 1.99 19.34 11.42
N SER A 238 1.48 20.38 10.78
CA SER A 238 0.63 21.39 11.43
C SER A 238 -0.82 20.94 11.61
N LEU A 239 -1.25 19.90 10.88
CA LEU A 239 -2.62 19.41 10.93
C LEU A 239 -2.84 18.56 12.17
N LYS A 240 -4.06 18.62 12.70
CA LYS A 240 -4.45 17.85 13.89
C LYS A 240 -4.91 16.45 13.48
N LEU A 241 -4.85 15.50 14.41
CA LEU A 241 -5.45 14.17 14.20
C LEU A 241 -6.96 14.29 13.97
N PHE A 242 -7.49 13.42 13.10
CA PHE A 242 -8.93 13.25 12.91
C PHE A 242 -9.52 12.51 14.11
N SER A 243 -10.49 13.13 14.80
CA SER A 243 -11.11 12.65 16.04
C SER A 243 -12.62 12.75 15.96
#